data_AF-A0A546Y6P5-F1
#
_entry.id   AF-A0A546Y6P5-F1
#
_cell.length_a   1.000
_cell.length_b   1.000
_cell.length_c   1.000
_cell.angle_alpha   90.00
_cell.angle_beta   90.00
_cell.angle_gamma   90.00
#
_symmetry.space_group_name_H-M   'P 1'
#
loop_
_entity.id
_entity.type
_entity.pdbx_description
1 polymer ?
#
loop_
_entity_poly.entity_id
_entity_poly.type
_entity_poly.pdbx_seq_one_letter_code
_entity_poly.pdbx_strand_id
1 'polypeptide(L)' 'MADPKMVGNAFSADGAALHSKRDWFKLQFKCELTPDHKKVAAFEFLIGDPIPRKDWADHSLSDEGGSLD' A
#
# COMPACT_ATOMS: atom_id res chain seq x y z
N MET A 1 -8.31 5.78 4.21
CA MET A 1 -7.72 4.62 3.49
C MET A 1 -8.84 3.74 2.97
N ALA A 2 -8.61 3.02 1.87
CA ALA A 2 -9.59 2.11 1.29
C ALA A 2 -9.10 0.67 1.46
N ASP A 3 -10.00 -0.23 1.88
CA ASP A 3 -9.68 -1.65 2.02
C ASP A 3 -9.25 -2.25 0.68
N PRO A 4 -8.26 -3.17 0.67
CA PRO A 4 -7.88 -3.87 -0.54
C PRO A 4 -9.07 -4.68 -1.06
N LYS A 5 -9.34 -4.53 -2.36
CA LYS A 5 -10.41 -5.24 -3.08
C LYS A 5 -9.82 -6.40 -3.84
N MET A 6 -10.50 -7.54 -3.79
CA MET A 6 -10.17 -8.71 -4.59
C MET A 6 -11.20 -8.84 -5.72
N VAL A 7 -10.71 -8.92 -6.96
CA VAL A 7 -11.53 -9.17 -8.15
C VAL A 7 -10.92 -10.35 -8.89
N GLY A 8 -11.53 -11.53 -8.76
CA GLY A 8 -10.96 -12.78 -9.29
C GLY A 8 -9.62 -13.09 -8.61
N ASN A 9 -8.56 -13.18 -9.41
CA ASN A 9 -7.19 -13.43 -8.96
C ASN A 9 -6.38 -12.14 -8.70
N ALA A 10 -6.98 -10.97 -8.88
CA ALA A 10 -6.33 -9.68 -8.72
C ALA A 10 -6.70 -9.02 -7.39
N PHE A 11 -5.70 -8.53 -6.67
CA PHE A 11 -5.80 -7.69 -5.50
C PHE A 11 -5.48 -6.26 -5.91
N SER A 12 -6.31 -5.31 -5.54
CA SER A 12 -6.03 -3.89 -5.77
C SER A 12 -6.29 -3.09 -4.49
N ALA A 13 -5.37 -2.22 -4.15
CA ALA A 13 -5.57 -1.24 -3.09
C ALA A 13 -5.37 0.15 -3.66
N ASP A 14 -6.42 0.97 -3.62
CA ASP A 14 -6.43 2.34 -4.11
C ASP A 14 -5.96 3.37 -3.06
N GLY A 15 -5.68 2.93 -1.84
CA GLY A 15 -5.40 3.82 -0.71
C GLY A 15 -4.46 3.24 0.32
N ALA A 16 -3.38 2.60 -0.14
CA ALA A 16 -2.28 2.18 0.72
C ALA A 16 -1.34 3.36 1.02
N ALA A 17 -0.49 3.21 2.02
CA ALA A 17 0.54 4.18 2.39
C ALA A 17 1.91 3.52 2.38
N LEU A 18 2.90 4.17 1.75
CA LEU A 18 4.29 3.71 1.71
C LEU A 18 5.15 4.64 2.56
N HIS A 19 5.85 4.08 3.55
CA HIS A 19 6.84 4.84 4.33
C HIS A 19 8.20 4.78 3.65
N SER A 20 8.77 5.93 3.30
CA SER A 20 10.08 6.04 2.69
C SER A 20 10.83 7.24 3.26
N LYS A 21 12.04 7.01 3.79
CA LYS A 21 12.96 8.06 4.26
C LYS A 21 12.33 9.12 5.19
N ARG A 22 11.36 8.73 6.04
CA ARG A 22 10.60 9.55 7.02
C ARG A 22 9.34 10.25 6.49
N ASP A 23 8.96 10.01 5.25
CA ASP A 23 7.71 10.52 4.70
C ASP A 23 6.80 9.37 4.28
N TRP A 24 5.50 9.60 4.40
CA TRP A 24 4.48 8.71 3.93
C TRP A 24 3.98 9.17 2.58
N PHE A 25 3.82 8.25 1.64
CA PHE A 25 3.33 8.51 0.29
C PHE A 25 2.05 7.73 0.04
N LYS A 26 1.15 8.31 -0.76
CA LYS A 26 0.01 7.56 -1.28
C LYS A 26 0.53 6.45 -2.18
N LEU A 27 0.08 5.23 -1.95
CA LEU A 27 0.43 4.07 -2.75
C LEU A 27 -0.86 3.47 -3.31
N GLN A 28 -0.87 3.25 -4.62
CA GLN A 28 -1.81 2.36 -5.26
C GLN A 28 -1.05 1.14 -5.75
N PHE A 29 -1.62 -0.04 -5.55
CA PHE A 29 -1.02 -1.26 -6.10
C PHE A 29 -2.07 -2.20 -6.66
N LYS A 30 -1.65 -2.98 -7.66
CA LYS A 30 -2.37 -4.11 -8.20
C LYS A 30 -1.44 -5.33 -8.19
N CYS A 31 -1.89 -6.41 -7.59
CA CYS A 31 -1.21 -7.68 -7.53
C CYS A 31 -2.09 -8.74 -8.18
N GLU A 32 -1.61 -9.40 -9.22
CA GLU A 32 -2.30 -10.52 -9.85
C GLU A 32 -1.65 -11.81 -9.40
N LEU A 33 -2.45 -12.74 -8.88
CA LEU A 33 -1.99 -14.07 -8.52
C LEU A 33 -2.19 -15.05 -9.66
N THR A 34 -1.43 -16.14 -9.63
CA THR A 34 -1.74 -17.33 -10.44
C THR A 34 -3.13 -17.88 -10.10
N PRO A 35 -3.78 -18.64 -11.00
CA PRO A 35 -5.09 -19.26 -10.77
C PRO A 35 -5.18 -20.06 -9.46
N ASP A 36 -4.08 -20.74 -9.11
CA ASP A 36 -3.90 -21.52 -7.89
C ASP A 36 -3.62 -20.67 -6.62
N HIS A 37 -3.54 -19.35 -6.73
CA HIS A 37 -3.26 -18.38 -5.66
C HIS A 37 -1.95 -18.61 -4.90
N LYS A 38 -0.99 -19.36 -5.48
CA LYS A 38 0.29 -19.67 -4.81
C LYS A 38 1.43 -18.73 -5.16
N LYS A 39 1.32 -18.01 -6.28
CA LYS A 39 2.37 -17.13 -6.78
C LYS A 39 1.77 -15.82 -7.26
N VAL A 40 2.57 -14.76 -7.18
CA VAL A 40 2.30 -13.49 -7.86
C VAL A 40 2.69 -13.66 -9.33
N ALA A 41 1.73 -13.47 -10.22
CA ALA A 41 1.91 -13.46 -11.67
C ALA A 41 2.36 -12.08 -12.18
N ALA A 42 1.80 -11.01 -11.62
CA ALA A 42 2.17 -9.64 -11.95
C ALA A 42 1.97 -8.70 -10.75
N PHE A 43 2.81 -7.67 -10.65
CA PHE A 43 2.70 -6.64 -9.63
C PHE A 43 2.99 -5.28 -10.23
N GLU A 44 2.06 -4.36 -10.08
CA GLU A 44 2.16 -2.98 -10.55
C GLU A 44 1.86 -2.04 -9.38
N PHE A 45 2.61 -0.95 -9.28
CA PHE A 45 2.44 0.04 -8.22
C PHE A 45 2.63 1.45 -8.75
N LEU A 46 1.92 2.38 -8.13
CA LEU A 46 2.03 3.81 -8.38
C LEU A 46 2.25 4.52 -7.05
N ILE A 47 3.38 5.22 -6.95
CA ILE A 47 3.69 6.11 -5.83
C ILE A 47 3.15 7.49 -6.21
N GLY A 48 2.17 7.95 -5.46
CA GLY A 48 1.59 9.28 -5.60
C GLY A 48 2.22 10.30 -4.68
N ASP A 49 1.47 11.36 -4.41
CA ASP A 49 1.90 12.47 -3.58
C ASP A 49 2.20 12.06 -2.13
N PRO A 50 3.07 12.81 -1.43
CA PRO A 50 3.26 12.67 0.00
C PRO A 50 1.96 12.93 0.77
N ILE A 51 1.71 12.13 1.80
CA ILE A 51 0.60 12.28 2.73
C ILE A 51 1.01 13.37 3.75
N PRO A 52 0.24 14.46 3.89
CA PRO A 52 0.54 15.51 4.86
C PRO A 52 0.59 14.97 6.29
N ARG A 53 1.58 15.40 7.09
CA ARG A 53 1.74 14.99 8.51
C ARG A 53 0.48 15.14 9.35
N LYS A 54 -0.33 16.17 9.07
CA LYS A 54 -1.62 16.40 9.75
C LYS A 54 -2.60 15.24 9.60
N ASP A 55 -2.50 14.50 8.50
CA ASP A 55 -3.42 13.40 8.15
C ASP A 55 -2.86 12.03 8.60
N TRP A 56 -1.68 11.99 9.23
CA TRP A 56 -1.04 10.74 9.65
C TRP A 56 -1.79 10.09 10.82
N ALA A 57 -2.26 10.89 11.78
CA ALA A 57 -3.01 10.39 12.92
C ALA A 57 -4.32 9.70 12.49
N ASP A 58 -5.06 10.33 11.56
CA ASP A 58 -6.28 9.78 10.96
C ASP A 58 -6.05 8.52 10.13
N HIS A 59 -4.79 8.25 9.77
CA HIS A 59 -4.39 7.08 8.99
C HIS A 59 -3.50 6.11 9.75
N SER A 60 -3.37 6.26 11.08
CA SER A 60 -2.52 5.42 11.92
C SER A 60 -1.08 5.28 11.39
N LEU A 61 -0.56 6.34 10.75
CA LEU A 61 0.78 6.38 10.18
C LEU A 61 1.75 6.93 11.24
N SER A 62 2.73 6.13 11.64
CA SER A 62 3.73 6.53 12.63
C SER A 62 4.90 7.30 11.98
N ASP A 63 5.42 8.32 12.66
CA ASP A 63 6.64 9.04 12.27
C ASP A 63 7.91 8.21 12.53
N GLU A 64 7.80 7.19 13.38
CA GLU A 64 8.93 6.33 13.71
C GLU A 64 9.09 5.23 12.65
N GLY A 65 10.22 5.26 11.95
CA GLY A 65 10.75 4.09 11.25
C GLY A 65 11.16 3.01 12.25
N GLY A 66 10.19 2.49 13.00
CA GLY A 66 10.36 1.38 13.91
C GLY A 66 10.78 0.17 13.10
N SER A 67 12.03 -0.22 13.29
CA SER A 67 12.55 -1.54 12.97
C SER A 67 11.46 -2.59 13.26
N LEU A 68 11.08 -3.34 12.24
CA LEU A 68 10.58 -4.70 12.47
C LEU A 68 11.79 -5.49 12.96
N ASP A 69 12.04 -5.46 14.27
CA ASP A 69 12.69 -6.58 14.93
C ASP A 69 11.69 -7.75 14.99
#